data_AF-A0A0C9RVN6-F1
#
_entry.id   AF-A0A0C9RVN6-F1
#
_cell.length_a   1.000
_cell.length_b   1.000
_cell.length_c   1.000
_cell.angle_alpha   90.00
_cell.angle_beta   90.00
_cell.angle_gamma   90.00
#
_symmetry.space_group_name_H-M   'P 1'
#
loop_
_entity.id
_entity.type
_entity.pdbx_description
1 polymer ?
#
loop_
_entity_poly.entity_id
_entity_poly.type
_entity_poly.pdbx_seq_one_letter_code
_entity_poly.pdbx_strand_id
1 'polypeptide(L)'
;MNVVGLMVFGCIFLVFIPPLRGCSCCASCATPNCVRKTPDLRGSSTTFYLPEDNVCKEIIFHGVCKGNRYRSIEECKRCCTSYLTK
;
A
#
# COMPACT_ATOMS: atom_id res chain seq x y z
N MET A 1 33.84 -5.41 -34.73
CA MET A 1 32.79 -5.14 -33.74
C MET A 1 33.39 -4.25 -32.65
N ASN A 2 33.02 -2.97 -32.65
CA ASN A 2 33.72 -1.94 -31.86
C ASN A 2 33.14 -1.90 -30.44
N VAL A 3 33.99 -2.11 -29.41
CA VAL A 3 33.63 -2.12 -27.98
C VAL A 3 32.91 -0.84 -27.56
N VAL A 4 33.20 0.27 -28.26
CA VAL A 4 32.55 1.57 -28.10
C VAL A 4 31.02 1.50 -28.34
N GLY A 5 30.56 0.68 -29.28
CA GLY A 5 29.13 0.55 -29.58
C GLY A 5 28.33 -0.12 -28.47
N LEU A 6 28.93 -1.07 -27.74
CA LEU A 6 28.28 -1.78 -26.64
C LEU A 6 28.10 -0.89 -25.40
N MET A 7 29.07 -0.02 -25.10
CA MET A 7 28.99 0.91 -23.98
C MET A 7 27.89 1.97 -24.16
N VAL A 8 27.72 2.48 -25.38
CA VAL A 8 26.69 3.50 -25.67
C VAL A 8 25.28 2.91 -25.56
N PHE A 9 25.08 1.67 -26.05
CA PHE A 9 23.79 0.99 -25.89
C PHE A 9 23.44 0.75 -24.42
N GLY A 10 24.41 0.32 -23.60
CA GLY A 10 24.20 0.08 -22.16
C GLY A 10 23.74 1.33 -21.39
N CYS A 11 24.31 2.50 -21.70
CA CYS A 11 23.92 3.75 -21.05
C CYS A 11 22.51 4.21 -21.42
N ILE A 12 22.03 3.91 -22.63
CA ILE A 12 20.66 4.26 -23.06
C ILE A 12 19.62 3.40 -22.34
N PHE A 13 19.89 2.10 -22.15
CA PHE A 13 18.95 1.20 -21.47
C PHE A 13 18.67 1.61 -20.01
N LEU A 14 19.63 2.19 -19.31
CA LEU A 14 19.44 2.63 -17.92
C LEU A 14 18.50 3.83 -17.80
N VAL A 15 18.33 4.64 -18.85
CA VAL A 15 17.36 5.76 -18.89
C VAL A 15 15.93 5.26 -19.12
N PHE A 16 15.78 4.12 -19.81
CA PHE A 16 14.47 3.55 -20.14
C PHE A 16 13.90 2.63 -19.07
N ILE A 17 14.62 2.36 -17.98
CA ILE A 17 14.05 1.73 -16.80
C ILE A 17 13.43 2.85 -15.97
N PRO A 18 12.12 3.14 -16.08
CA PRO A 18 11.49 4.06 -15.17
C PRO A 18 11.79 3.57 -13.74
N PRO A 19 12.09 4.48 -12.78
CA PRO A 19 12.20 4.06 -11.40
C PRO A 19 10.92 3.29 -11.09
N LEU A 20 11.06 2.12 -10.47
CA LEU A 20 9.94 1.37 -9.90
C LEU A 20 9.30 2.29 -8.86
N ARG A 21 8.44 3.20 -9.34
CA ARG A 21 7.69 4.14 -8.52
C ARG A 21 6.79 3.24 -7.70
N GLY A 22 7.20 3.01 -6.45
CA GLY A 22 6.42 2.27 -5.48
C GLY A 22 4.99 2.75 -5.57
N CYS A 23 4.08 1.80 -5.75
CA CYS A 23 2.67 2.10 -5.96
C CYS A 23 2.14 2.91 -4.77
N SER A 24 1.80 4.19 -5.01
CA SER A 24 1.41 5.14 -3.95
C SER A 24 0.08 4.81 -3.28
N CYS A 25 -0.74 3.95 -3.89
CA CYS A 25 -2.07 3.57 -3.40
C CYS A 25 -2.38 2.09 -3.65
N CYS A 26 -1.47 1.20 -3.25
CA CYS A 26 -1.64 -0.25 -3.42
C CYS A 26 -2.29 -0.96 -2.22
N ALA A 27 -2.67 -0.23 -1.18
CA ALA A 27 -3.46 -0.77 -0.08
C ALA A 27 -4.95 -0.69 -0.39
N SER A 28 -5.75 -1.47 0.34
CA SER A 28 -7.19 -1.54 0.12
C SER A 28 -7.95 -0.62 1.09
N CYS A 29 -8.81 0.24 0.53
CA CYS A 29 -9.77 1.07 1.26
C CYS A 29 -11.00 0.29 1.77
N ALA A 30 -11.20 -0.95 1.30
CA ALA A 30 -12.32 -1.76 1.73
C ALA A 30 -12.03 -2.42 3.08
N THR A 31 -13.02 -2.40 3.97
CA THR A 31 -12.95 -3.04 5.29
C THR A 31 -12.65 -4.54 5.13
N PRO A 32 -11.56 -5.04 5.73
CA PRO A 32 -11.22 -6.46 5.65
C PRO A 32 -12.28 -7.33 6.30
N ASN A 33 -12.44 -8.55 5.76
CA ASN A 33 -13.18 -9.61 6.45
C ASN A 33 -12.50 -10.06 7.77
N CYS A 34 -11.21 -9.80 7.97
CA CYS A 34 -10.51 -10.15 9.22
C CYS A 34 -11.08 -9.35 10.41
N VAL A 35 -11.40 -8.06 10.22
CA VAL A 35 -11.97 -7.19 11.27
C VAL A 35 -13.39 -7.64 11.63
N ARG A 36 -14.08 -8.32 10.72
CA ARG A 36 -15.40 -8.93 10.97
C ARG A 36 -15.34 -10.25 11.73
N LYS A 37 -14.17 -10.90 11.79
CA LYS A 37 -13.99 -12.15 12.53
C LYS A 37 -13.49 -11.84 13.94
N THR A 38 -13.91 -12.66 14.90
CA THR A 38 -13.46 -12.58 16.29
C THR A 38 -11.93 -12.59 16.33
N PRO A 39 -11.29 -11.61 17.01
CA PRO A 39 -9.83 -11.57 17.07
C PRO A 39 -9.29 -12.81 17.79
N ASP A 40 -8.33 -13.47 17.16
CA ASP A 40 -7.53 -14.48 17.84
C ASP A 40 -6.65 -13.75 18.86
N LEU A 41 -6.98 -13.87 20.15
CA LEU A 41 -6.23 -13.28 21.27
C LEU A 41 -4.77 -13.80 21.39
N ARG A 42 -4.37 -14.76 20.54
CA ARG A 42 -2.99 -15.26 20.44
C ARG A 42 -2.31 -14.69 19.21
N GLY A 43 -1.58 -13.58 19.36
CA GLY A 43 -0.66 -13.12 18.32
C GLY A 43 -0.41 -11.62 18.31
N SER A 44 0.47 -11.20 17.39
CA SER A 44 0.85 -9.81 17.16
C SER A 44 -0.37 -8.96 16.80
N SER A 45 -0.46 -7.76 17.37
CA SER A 45 -1.45 -6.75 16.99
C SER A 45 -0.97 -6.01 15.74
N THR A 46 -1.84 -5.93 14.73
CA THR A 46 -1.58 -5.13 13.52
C THR A 46 -2.45 -3.88 13.56
N THR A 47 -1.80 -2.72 13.53
CA THR A 47 -2.48 -1.42 13.43
C THR A 47 -2.48 -0.95 11.97
N PHE A 48 -3.62 -0.46 11.48
CA PHE A 48 -3.76 0.07 10.13
C PHE A 48 -4.88 1.11 10.03
N TYR A 49 -4.86 1.90 8.95
CA TYR A 49 -5.85 2.94 8.68
C TYR A 49 -6.83 2.52 7.59
N LEU A 50 -8.12 2.74 7.82
CA LEU A 50 -9.20 2.50 6.86
C LEU A 50 -10.22 3.64 6.88
N PRO A 51 -10.85 3.95 5.74
CA PRO A 51 -11.98 4.88 5.69
C PRO A 51 -13.23 4.21 6.26
N GLU A 52 -13.77 4.77 7.33
CA GLU A 52 -15.02 4.35 7.98
C GLU A 52 -15.84 5.60 8.33
N ASP A 53 -17.13 5.62 7.99
CA ASP A 53 -18.01 6.78 8.16
C ASP A 53 -17.46 8.09 7.57
N ASN A 54 -16.94 8.04 6.34
CA ASN A 54 -16.31 9.18 5.67
C ASN A 54 -15.08 9.76 6.39
N VAL A 55 -14.48 9.01 7.34
CA VAL A 55 -13.26 9.42 8.06
C VAL A 55 -12.25 8.28 8.08
N CYS A 56 -10.97 8.58 7.83
CA CYS A 56 -9.92 7.59 8.04
C CYS A 56 -9.70 7.36 9.54
N LYS A 57 -10.05 6.17 10.03
CA LYS A 57 -9.87 5.75 11.42
C LYS A 57 -8.72 4.76 11.55
N GLU A 58 -8.07 4.78 12.71
CA GLU A 58 -7.09 3.77 13.10
C GLU A 58 -7.82 2.54 13.62
N ILE A 59 -7.45 1.37 13.10
CA ILE A 59 -7.98 0.08 13.53
C ILE A 59 -6.83 -0.76 14.07
N ILE A 60 -6.98 -1.23 15.31
CA ILE A 60 -6.05 -2.16 15.95
C ILE A 60 -6.69 -3.54 15.90
N PHE A 61 -6.09 -4.45 15.14
CA PHE A 61 -6.55 -5.83 15.04
C PHE A 61 -5.59 -6.76 15.78
N HIS A 62 -6.10 -7.53 16.74
CA HIS A 62 -5.33 -8.55 17.45
C HIS A 62 -5.29 -9.83 16.60
N GLY A 63 -4.15 -10.07 15.95
CA GLY A 63 -3.94 -11.19 15.03
C GLY A 63 -3.35 -10.77 13.69
N VAL A 64 -3.12 -11.77 12.83
CA VAL A 64 -2.58 -11.54 11.48
C VAL A 64 -3.71 -11.27 10.51
N CYS A 65 -3.92 -10.00 10.16
CA CYS A 65 -4.81 -9.66 9.06
C CYS A 65 -4.05 -9.65 7.73
N LYS A 66 -4.30 -10.66 6.88
CA LYS A 66 -3.65 -10.77 5.57
C LYS A 66 -4.19 -9.69 4.61
N GLY A 67 -3.30 -8.90 4.03
CA GLY A 67 -3.61 -7.91 2.99
C GLY A 67 -2.77 -6.65 3.11
N ASN A 68 -2.71 -5.87 2.02
CA ASN A 68 -1.97 -4.62 2.02
C ASN A 68 -2.85 -3.50 2.61
N ARG A 69 -2.34 -2.83 3.65
CA ARG A 69 -3.09 -1.86 4.46
C ARG A 69 -2.30 -0.56 4.60
N TYR A 70 -3.01 0.55 4.76
CA TYR A 70 -2.38 1.85 4.97
C TYR A 70 -1.79 1.91 6.37
N ARG A 71 -0.54 2.36 6.44
CA ARG A 71 0.19 2.51 7.71
C ARG A 71 0.04 3.91 8.30
N SER A 72 -0.43 4.86 7.50
CA SER A 72 -0.62 6.24 7.91
C SER A 72 -1.98 6.78 7.49
N ILE A 73 -2.43 7.79 8.24
CA ILE A 73 -3.67 8.49 7.96
C ILE A 73 -3.58 9.30 6.67
N GLU A 74 -2.39 9.81 6.33
CA GLU A 74 -2.15 10.56 5.10
C GLU A 74 -2.31 9.68 3.87
N GLU A 75 -1.79 8.45 3.91
CA GLU A 75 -1.97 7.49 2.81
C GLU A 75 -3.45 7.10 2.65
N CYS A 76 -4.14 6.84 3.76
CA CYS A 76 -5.58 6.54 3.73
C CYS A 76 -6.36 7.71 3.11
N LYS A 77 -6.12 8.95 3.56
CA LYS A 77 -6.81 10.14 3.02
C LYS A 77 -6.51 10.37 1.55
N ARG A 78 -5.26 10.17 1.12
CA ARG A 78 -4.84 10.38 -0.26
C ARG A 78 -5.40 9.35 -1.22
N CYS A 79 -5.49 8.09 -0.78
CA CYS A 79 -5.86 6.98 -1.64
C CYS A 79 -7.34 6.59 -1.56
N CYS A 80 -7.99 6.88 -0.44
CA CYS A 80 -9.39 6.54 -0.20
C CYS A 80 -10.33 7.75 -0.32
N THR A 81 -9.94 8.79 -1.06
CA THR A 81 -10.76 9.99 -1.28
C THR A 81 -12.19 9.64 -1.69
N SER A 82 -12.38 8.69 -2.60
CA SER A 82 -13.71 8.23 -3.05
C SER A 82 -14.59 7.62 -1.96
N TYR A 83 -14.01 7.15 -0.85
CA TYR A 83 -14.73 6.64 0.32
C TYR A 83 -15.01 7.72 1.38
N LEU A 84 -14.42 8.91 1.24
CA LEU A 84 -14.56 10.03 2.18
C LEU A 84 -15.58 11.09 1.71
N THR A 85 -15.86 11.17 0.41
CA THR A 85 -16.77 12.16 -0.20
C THR A 85 -18.18 11.62 -0.51
N LYS A 86 -18.63 10.57 0.17
CA LYS A 86 -19.93 9.93 -0.09
C LYS A 86 -21.08 10.59 0.66
#